data_AF-A0A6B3GV31-F1
#
_entry.id   AF-A0A6B3GV31-F1
#
_cell.length_a   1.000
_cell.length_b   1.000
_cell.length_c   1.000
_cell.angle_alpha   90.00
_cell.angle_beta   90.00
_cell.angle_gamma   90.00
#
_symmetry.space_group_name_H-M   'P 1'
#
loop_
_entity.id
_entity.type
_entity.pdbx_description
1 polymer ?
#
loop_
_entity_poly.entity_id
_entity_poly.type
_entity_poly.pdbx_seq_one_letter_code
_entity_poly.pdbx_strand_id
1 'polypeptide(L)'
;ITDRKKDLIKTSGGKYVAPAEVEGQFKAVCPFVSNILVHGADRNFCTALIALDEPTILGWAAENGLAGKSYAEVVAAPQTVELIDGYVQRLNEGLQRWQTIKKFRLLPRDLDVEHGELTPSL
;
A
#
# COMPACT_ATOMS: atom_id res chain seq x y z
N ILE A 1 -6.39 11.67 -17.02
CA ILE A 1 -6.04 10.28 -16.65
C ILE A 1 -4.58 10.08 -17.07
N THR A 2 -3.64 10.43 -16.18
CA THR A 2 -2.20 10.32 -16.45
C THR A 2 -1.80 8.86 -16.33
N ASP A 3 -1.41 8.29 -17.46
CA ASP A 3 -1.06 6.90 -17.63
C ASP A 3 0.28 6.61 -16.92
N ARG A 4 0.27 6.37 -15.60
CA ARG A 4 1.41 5.81 -14.84
C ARG A 4 1.68 4.33 -15.16
N LYS A 5 1.04 3.80 -16.20
CA LYS A 5 1.08 2.39 -16.61
C LYS A 5 2.45 1.97 -17.19
N LYS A 6 3.38 2.91 -17.41
CA LYS A 6 4.70 2.67 -18.01
C LYS A 6 5.90 3.05 -17.13
N ASP A 7 5.69 3.54 -15.91
CA ASP A 7 6.79 3.90 -15.00
C ASP A 7 7.37 2.64 -14.34
N LEU A 8 8.30 1.99 -15.03
CA LEU A 8 9.10 0.91 -14.44
C LEU A 8 10.10 1.52 -13.44
N ILE A 9 10.05 1.05 -12.20
CA ILE A 9 11.04 1.40 -11.18
C ILE A 9 12.31 0.62 -11.47
N LYS A 10 13.41 1.32 -11.74
CA LYS A 10 14.74 0.72 -11.79
C LYS A 10 15.31 0.61 -10.36
N THR A 11 15.47 -0.62 -9.89
CA THR A 11 16.16 -0.90 -8.63
C THR A 11 17.67 -0.68 -8.77
N SER A 12 18.38 -0.46 -7.67
CA SER A 12 19.83 -0.25 -7.69
C SER A 12 20.61 -1.48 -8.22
N GLY A 13 19.99 -2.67 -8.20
CA GLY A 13 20.51 -3.89 -8.83
C GLY A 13 20.31 -4.00 -10.35
N GLY A 14 19.82 -2.94 -11.00
CA GLY A 14 19.59 -2.89 -12.45
C GLY A 14 18.32 -3.63 -12.92
N LYS A 15 17.51 -4.15 -12.00
CA LYS A 15 16.25 -4.83 -12.32
C LYS A 15 15.09 -3.85 -12.32
N TYR A 16 14.12 -4.11 -13.19
CA TYR A 16 12.92 -3.32 -13.33
C TYR A 16 11.77 -3.94 -12.54
N VAL A 17 11.02 -3.10 -11.85
CA VAL A 17 9.80 -3.46 -11.12
C VAL A 17 8.66 -2.65 -11.71
N ALA A 18 7.59 -3.32 -12.12
CA ALA A 18 6.36 -2.67 -12.54
C ALA A 18 5.49 -2.44 -11.30
N PRO A 19 5.29 -1.18 -10.83
CA PRO A 19 4.50 -0.89 -9.64
C PRO A 19 3.08 -1.41 -9.77
N ALA A 20 2.47 -1.22 -10.95
CA ALA A 20 1.12 -1.66 -11.25
C ALA A 20 0.92 -3.18 -11.11
N GLU A 21 1.94 -3.99 -11.38
CA GLU A 21 1.84 -5.45 -11.19
C GLU A 21 1.85 -5.83 -9.72
N VAL A 22 2.71 -5.18 -8.92
CA VAL A 22 2.76 -5.39 -7.45
C VAL A 22 1.46 -4.90 -6.80
N GLU A 23 0.98 -3.73 -7.22
CA GLU A 23 -0.29 -3.15 -6.76
C GLU A 23 -1.48 -4.04 -7.11
N GLY A 24 -1.54 -4.55 -8.35
CA GLY A 24 -2.58 -5.47 -8.79
C GLY A 24 -2.57 -6.79 -8.02
N GLN A 25 -1.40 -7.37 -7.79
CA GLN A 25 -1.26 -8.58 -6.97
C GLN A 25 -1.70 -8.35 -5.52
N PHE A 26 -1.37 -7.20 -4.93
CA PHE A 26 -1.79 -6.88 -3.56
C PHE A 26 -3.32 -6.75 -3.45
N LYS A 27 -3.95 -6.07 -4.40
CA LYS A 27 -5.42 -5.95 -4.48
C LYS A 27 -6.13 -7.30 -4.64
N ALA A 28 -5.46 -8.29 -5.24
CA ALA A 28 -6.02 -9.64 -5.38
C ALA A 28 -5.97 -10.46 -4.08
N VAL A 29 -5.03 -10.17 -3.16
CA VAL A 29 -4.86 -10.94 -1.92
C VAL A 29 -5.43 -10.25 -0.68
N CYS A 30 -5.50 -8.92 -0.66
CA CYS A 30 -5.99 -8.14 0.47
C CYS A 30 -7.39 -7.58 0.16
N PRO A 31 -8.45 -7.99 0.89
CA PRO A 31 -9.80 -7.47 0.67
C PRO A 31 -10.03 -6.08 1.28
N PHE A 32 -9.13 -5.61 2.16
CA PHE A 32 -9.28 -4.35 2.88
C PHE A 32 -8.71 -3.14 2.13
N VAL A 33 -7.98 -3.34 1.03
CA VAL A 33 -7.29 -2.25 0.34
C VAL A 33 -8.23 -1.53 -0.63
N SER A 34 -8.33 -0.22 -0.50
CA SER A 34 -8.95 0.67 -1.50
C SER A 34 -7.91 1.01 -2.57
N ASN A 35 -6.77 1.53 -2.12
CA ASN A 35 -5.69 1.96 -3.01
C ASN A 35 -4.32 1.58 -2.45
N ILE A 36 -3.39 1.28 -3.35
CA ILE A 36 -1.99 1.02 -3.01
C ILE A 36 -1.11 1.74 -4.02
N LEU A 37 -0.09 2.41 -3.51
CA LEU A 37 0.95 3.06 -4.30
C LEU A 37 2.30 2.45 -3.94
N VAL A 38 2.92 1.79 -4.92
CA VAL A 38 4.26 1.24 -4.76
C VAL A 38 5.30 2.26 -5.22
N HIS A 39 6.29 2.50 -4.37
CA HIS A 39 7.40 3.42 -4.61
C HIS A 39 8.73 2.72 -4.30
N GLY A 40 9.78 3.03 -5.07
CA GLY A 40 11.08 2.36 -4.94
C GLY A 40 12.21 2.96 -5.74
N ALA A 41 12.15 4.26 -6.08
CA ALA A 41 13.21 4.91 -6.84
C ALA A 41 14.53 4.90 -6.04
N ASP A 42 15.63 4.51 -6.69
CA ASP A 42 16.99 4.48 -6.15
C ASP A 42 17.23 3.61 -4.89
N ARG A 43 16.35 2.65 -4.62
CA ARG A 43 16.51 1.69 -3.50
C ARG A 43 16.59 0.24 -3.98
N ASN A 44 17.21 -0.60 -3.14
CA ASN A 44 17.26 -2.06 -3.32
C ASN A 44 15.94 -2.77 -3.01
N PHE A 45 14.90 -2.03 -2.63
CA PHE A 45 13.61 -2.56 -2.18
C PHE A 45 12.47 -1.59 -2.48
N CYS A 46 11.27 -2.14 -2.58
CA CYS A 46 10.04 -1.37 -2.73
C CYS A 46 9.44 -1.03 -1.36
N THR A 47 8.74 0.09 -1.32
CA THR A 47 7.90 0.54 -0.22
C THR A 47 6.49 0.83 -0.73
N ALA A 48 5.48 0.74 0.12
CA ALA A 48 4.10 1.02 -0.27
C ALA A 48 3.37 1.99 0.65
N LEU A 49 2.52 2.82 0.06
CA LEU A 49 1.47 3.53 0.76
C LEU A 49 0.15 2.81 0.49
N ILE A 50 -0.61 2.52 1.53
CA ILE A 50 -1.82 1.68 1.45
C ILE A 50 -2.97 2.47 2.08
N ALA A 51 -3.99 2.78 1.28
CA ALA A 51 -5.28 3.27 1.75
C ALA A 51 -6.24 2.09 1.88
N LEU A 52 -6.94 1.99 3.00
CA LEU A 52 -7.90 0.94 3.27
C LEU A 52 -9.31 1.41 2.91
N ASP A 53 -10.15 0.48 2.50
CA ASP A 53 -11.57 0.72 2.33
C ASP A 53 -12.20 0.92 3.71
N GLU A 54 -12.65 2.15 3.97
CA GLU A 54 -13.22 2.56 5.24
C GLU A 54 -14.38 1.66 5.71
N PRO A 55 -15.44 1.39 4.92
CA PRO A 55 -16.54 0.56 5.40
C PRO A 55 -16.09 -0.88 5.73
N THR A 56 -15.20 -1.46 4.94
CA THR A 56 -14.71 -2.84 5.16
C THR A 56 -13.82 -2.91 6.40
N ILE A 57 -12.88 -1.98 6.57
CA ILE A 57 -11.96 -2.01 7.72
C ILE A 57 -12.66 -1.63 9.02
N LEU A 58 -13.65 -0.74 8.99
CA LEU A 58 -14.45 -0.40 10.17
C LEU A 58 -15.32 -1.59 10.62
N GLY A 59 -15.83 -2.39 9.67
CA GLY A 59 -16.52 -3.64 9.98
C GLY A 59 -15.62 -4.62 10.74
N TRP A 60 -14.41 -4.86 10.22
CA TRP A 60 -13.42 -5.69 10.91
C TRP A 60 -13.00 -5.09 12.26
N ALA A 61 -12.81 -3.77 12.34
CA ALA A 61 -12.42 -3.07 13.55
C ALA A 61 -13.45 -3.25 14.68
N ALA A 62 -14.74 -3.25 14.35
CA ALA A 62 -15.82 -3.47 15.31
C ALA A 62 -15.71 -4.85 15.99
N GLU A 63 -15.32 -5.88 15.25
CA GLU A 63 -15.16 -7.24 15.77
C GLU A 63 -13.80 -7.48 16.46
N ASN A 64 -12.83 -6.59 16.28
CA ASN A 64 -11.45 -6.73 16.77
C ASN A 64 -11.09 -5.73 17.88
N GLY A 65 -12.09 -5.25 18.63
CA GLY A 65 -11.88 -4.40 19.81
C GLY A 65 -11.55 -2.93 19.49
N LEU A 66 -11.85 -2.48 18.26
CA LEU A 66 -11.68 -1.11 17.79
C LEU A 66 -13.02 -0.45 17.45
N ALA A 67 -14.14 -1.01 17.93
CA ALA A 67 -15.48 -0.47 17.73
C ALA A 67 -15.58 1.00 18.18
N GLY A 68 -16.25 1.82 17.38
CA GLY A 68 -16.50 3.24 17.68
C GLY A 68 -15.29 4.17 17.49
N LYS A 69 -14.13 3.65 17.07
CA LYS A 69 -12.97 4.48 16.70
C LYS A 69 -13.14 5.06 15.30
N SER A 70 -12.52 6.22 15.08
CA SER A 70 -12.44 6.82 13.75
C SER A 70 -11.55 5.99 12.82
N TYR A 71 -11.75 6.12 11.50
CA TYR A 71 -10.91 5.45 10.50
C TYR A 71 -9.41 5.71 10.74
N ALA A 72 -9.02 6.96 11.01
CA ALA A 72 -7.63 7.31 11.30
C ALA A 72 -7.04 6.57 12.51
N GLU A 73 -7.83 6.39 13.57
CA GLU A 73 -7.43 5.61 14.75
C GLU A 73 -7.36 4.11 14.46
N VAL A 74 -8.28 3.60 13.65
CA VAL A 74 -8.30 2.19 13.24
C VAL A 74 -7.05 1.88 12.41
N VAL A 75 -6.71 2.68 11.40
CA VAL A 75 -5.52 2.42 10.58
C VAL A 75 -4.20 2.64 11.33
N ALA A 76 -4.20 3.45 12.39
CA ALA A 76 -3.05 3.63 13.26
C ALA A 76 -2.91 2.52 14.32
N ALA A 77 -3.95 1.71 14.52
CA ALA A 77 -3.96 0.67 15.53
C ALA A 77 -2.95 -0.45 15.18
N PRO A 78 -2.14 -0.94 16.14
CA PRO A 78 -1.20 -2.03 15.91
C PRO A 78 -1.84 -3.28 15.32
N GLN A 79 -3.07 -3.61 15.74
CA GLN A 79 -3.81 -4.76 15.23
C GLN A 79 -4.09 -4.65 13.72
N THR A 80 -4.45 -3.45 13.24
CA THR A 80 -4.68 -3.20 11.83
C THR A 80 -3.38 -3.25 11.04
N VAL A 81 -2.29 -2.71 11.60
CA VAL A 81 -0.97 -2.79 10.98
C VAL A 81 -0.53 -4.26 10.86
N GLU A 82 -0.73 -5.07 11.88
CA GLU A 82 -0.40 -6.50 11.89
C GLU A 82 -1.25 -7.29 10.88
N LEU A 83 -2.56 -7.00 10.82
CA LEU A 83 -3.46 -7.56 9.80
C LEU A 83 -2.92 -7.32 8.39
N ILE A 84 -2.59 -6.07 8.07
CA ILE A 84 -2.11 -5.69 6.74
C ILE A 84 -0.70 -6.23 6.49
N ASP A 85 0.18 -6.29 7.51
CA ASP A 85 1.49 -6.91 7.37
C ASP A 85 1.36 -8.37 6.94
N GLY A 86 0.42 -9.14 7.51
CA GLY A 86 0.15 -10.51 7.07
C GLY A 86 -0.17 -10.63 5.57
N TYR A 87 -0.98 -9.71 5.03
CA TYR A 87 -1.25 -9.65 3.59
C TYR A 87 -0.03 -9.23 2.77
N VAL A 88 0.80 -8.32 3.29
CA VAL A 88 2.07 -7.91 2.65
C VAL A 88 3.07 -9.07 2.63
N GLN A 89 3.16 -9.88 3.69
CA GLN A 89 4.00 -11.08 3.70
C GLN A 89 3.52 -12.08 2.65
N ARG A 90 2.21 -12.34 2.59
CA ARG A 90 1.61 -13.23 1.58
C ARG A 90 1.86 -12.74 0.15
N LEU A 91 1.78 -11.43 -0.10
CA LEU A 91 2.18 -10.85 -1.38
C LEU A 91 3.67 -11.14 -1.65
N ASN A 92 4.53 -10.88 -0.68
CA ASN A 92 5.98 -11.05 -0.83
C ASN A 92 6.41 -12.49 -1.14
N GLU A 93 5.66 -13.50 -0.71
CA GLU A 93 5.90 -14.91 -1.07
C GLU A 93 5.78 -15.18 -2.58
N GLY A 94 4.90 -14.45 -3.28
CA GLY A 94 4.73 -14.53 -4.72
C GLY A 94 5.68 -13.64 -5.52
N LEU A 95 6.43 -12.77 -4.86
CA LEU A 95 7.28 -11.77 -5.50
C LEU A 95 8.75 -12.18 -5.51
N GLN A 96 9.47 -11.69 -6.52
CA GLN A 96 10.92 -11.80 -6.54
C GLN A 96 11.53 -10.91 -5.46
N ARG A 97 12.71 -11.27 -4.93
CA ARG A 97 13.38 -10.55 -3.82
C ARG A 97 13.47 -9.03 -4.04
N TRP A 98 13.70 -8.58 -5.27
CA TRP A 98 13.81 -7.16 -5.64
C TRP A 98 12.46 -6.44 -5.80
N GLN A 99 11.36 -7.18 -5.90
CA GLN A 99 9.98 -6.66 -5.96
C GLN A 99 9.32 -6.60 -4.57
N THR A 100 9.88 -7.31 -3.59
CA THR A 100 9.29 -7.38 -2.24
C THR A 100 9.13 -6.01 -1.59
N ILE A 101 7.99 -5.82 -0.94
CA ILE A 101 7.70 -4.63 -0.13
C ILE A 101 8.36 -4.83 1.23
N LYS A 102 9.33 -3.97 1.56
CA LYS A 102 10.05 -4.03 2.84
C LYS A 102 9.48 -3.14 3.92
N LYS A 103 8.78 -2.07 3.53
CA LYS A 103 8.09 -1.15 4.43
C LYS A 103 6.81 -0.68 3.78
N PHE A 104 5.75 -0.55 4.58
CA PHE A 104 4.53 0.08 4.15
C PHE A 104 4.03 1.07 5.19
N ARG A 105 3.09 1.93 4.79
CA ARG A 105 2.36 2.83 5.69
C ARG A 105 0.88 2.78 5.33
N LEU A 106 0.05 2.68 6.35
CA LEU A 106 -1.40 2.85 6.22
C LEU A 106 -1.73 4.34 6.22
N LEU A 107 -2.59 4.76 5.30
CA LEU A 107 -2.96 6.15 5.13
C LEU A 107 -4.21 6.47 5.97
N PRO A 108 -4.19 7.54 6.79
CA PRO A 108 -5.30 7.96 7.64
C PRO A 108 -6.47 8.59 6.89
N ARG A 109 -6.35 8.72 5.57
CA ARG A 109 -7.37 9.17 4.63
C ARG A 109 -7.04 8.62 3.23
N ASP A 110 -8.01 8.64 2.33
CA ASP A 110 -7.73 8.35 0.92
C ASP A 110 -6.72 9.35 0.34
N LEU A 111 -6.03 8.97 -0.74
CA LEU A 111 -5.00 9.78 -1.38
C LEU A 111 -5.66 10.96 -2.10
N ASP A 112 -5.99 12.00 -1.34
CA ASP A 112 -6.54 13.22 -1.91
C ASP A 112 -5.43 14.13 -2.44
N VAL A 113 -5.58 14.54 -3.71
CA VAL A 113 -4.62 15.32 -4.51
C VAL A 113 -4.37 16.72 -3.91
N GLU A 114 -5.24 17.21 -3.02
CA GLU A 114 -5.16 18.59 -2.48
C GLU A 114 -3.99 18.88 -1.54
N HIS A 115 -3.28 17.88 -1.00
CA HIS A 115 -2.22 18.12 0.00
C HIS A 115 -0.78 18.26 -0.56
N GLY A 116 -0.62 18.44 -1.87
CA GLY A 116 0.68 18.78 -2.47
C GLY A 116 1.73 17.65 -2.43
N GLU A 117 1.32 16.41 -2.17
CA GLU A 117 2.20 15.22 -2.19
C GLU A 117 2.48 14.70 -3.62
N LEU A 118 1.74 15.24 -4.61
CA LEU A 118 2.09 15.16 -6.02
C LEU A 118 2.83 16.47 -6.36
N THR A 119 4.16 16.43 -6.42
CA THR A 119 4.90 17.50 -7.08
C THR A 119 4.36 17.63 -8.51
N PRO A 120 3.81 18.80 -8.90
CA PRO A 120 3.48 19.05 -10.29
C PRO A 120 4.81 19.21 -11.02
N SER A 121 5.30 18.13 -11.61
CA SER A 121 6.41 18.24 -12.56
C SER A 121 5.84 18.76 -13.87
N LEU A 122 6.22 20.01 -14.20
CA LEU A 122 6.11 20.66 -15.51
C LEU A 122 6.68 19.79 -16.64
#